data_AF-A0A3T0T221-F1
#
_entry.id   AF-A0A3T0T221-F1
#
_cell.length_a   1.000
_cell.length_b   1.000
_cell.length_c   1.000
_cell.angle_alpha   90.00
_cell.angle_beta   90.00
_cell.angle_gamma   90.00
#
_symmetry.space_group_name_H-M   'P 1'
#
loop_
_entity.id
_entity.type
_entity.pdbx_description
1 polymer ?
#
loop_
_entity_poly.entity_id
_entity_poly.type
_entity_poly.pdbx_seq_one_letter_code
_entity_poly.pdbx_strand_id
1 'polypeptide(L)'
;MADSGKEWIGLGGNLEVPMAVNISRISDEEWDYYVDASVTFDVASMRYEITTVALHSYRVDGRPTPVTARALRSMLLSKLEAKIFTEGFPIIVGPNQEPGFGQFGWKGLDRVGDDLRGNGPTPQALEAAAAIYCAYFAIRGNPTQKISEAFGLPHRTASHWVKLARERGHLSKDPTKSIDTPKRWIVSG
;
A
#
# COMPACT_ATOMS: atom_id res chain seq x y z
N MET A 1 0.69 -14.98 24.78
CA MET A 1 0.13 -13.96 23.88
C MET A 1 -0.34 -14.72 22.65
N ALA A 2 -1.63 -14.69 22.33
CA ALA A 2 -2.14 -15.41 21.17
C ALA A 2 -1.56 -14.73 19.91
N ASP A 3 -0.67 -15.45 19.24
CA ASP A 3 -0.15 -15.07 17.94
C ASP A 3 -1.28 -15.26 16.92
N SER A 4 -2.09 -14.22 16.73
CA SER A 4 -3.11 -14.22 15.70
C SER A 4 -2.38 -14.17 14.35
N GLY A 5 -2.34 -15.29 13.65
CA GLY A 5 -1.71 -15.40 12.33
C GLY A 5 -2.07 -14.21 11.44
N LYS A 6 -1.09 -13.69 10.70
CA LYS A 6 -1.32 -12.56 9.79
C LYS A 6 -2.23 -13.02 8.66
N GLU A 7 -3.38 -12.40 8.54
CA GLU A 7 -4.27 -12.62 7.40
C GLU A 7 -3.81 -11.77 6.22
N TRP A 8 -3.81 -12.39 5.03
CA TRP A 8 -3.38 -11.75 3.78
C TRP A 8 -4.47 -11.85 2.72
N ILE A 9 -4.43 -10.89 1.80
CA ILE A 9 -5.29 -10.79 0.64
C ILE A 9 -4.44 -10.78 -0.63
N GLY A 10 -4.72 -11.73 -1.51
CA GLY A 10 -4.26 -11.74 -2.89
C GLY A 10 -5.06 -10.80 -3.78
N LEU A 11 -4.34 -9.95 -4.49
CA LEU A 11 -4.80 -8.98 -5.46
C LEU A 11 -4.24 -9.31 -6.87
N GLY A 12 -4.55 -8.48 -7.85
CA GLY A 12 -4.04 -8.62 -9.22
C GLY A 12 -2.52 -8.52 -9.28
N GLY A 13 -1.91 -9.22 -10.25
CA GLY A 13 -0.46 -9.20 -10.46
C GLY A 13 0.35 -9.96 -9.39
N ASN A 14 -0.25 -10.97 -8.74
CA ASN A 14 0.35 -11.69 -7.60
C ASN A 14 0.78 -10.78 -6.45
N LEU A 15 0.05 -9.68 -6.27
CA LEU A 15 0.23 -8.77 -5.16
C LEU A 15 -0.46 -9.36 -3.92
N GLU A 16 0.24 -9.41 -2.80
CA GLU A 16 -0.32 -9.80 -1.52
C GLU A 16 -0.23 -8.65 -0.53
N VAL A 17 -1.35 -8.35 0.12
CA VAL A 17 -1.46 -7.26 1.08
C VAL A 17 -2.04 -7.76 2.40
N PRO A 18 -1.57 -7.25 3.55
CA PRO A 18 -2.09 -7.69 4.85
C PRO A 18 -3.50 -7.14 5.10
N MET A 19 -4.37 -7.94 5.72
CA MET A 19 -5.72 -7.52 6.10
C MET A 19 -5.71 -6.35 7.11
N ALA A 20 -4.70 -6.33 7.98
CA ALA A 20 -4.54 -5.29 8.99
C ALA A 20 -3.06 -4.95 9.18
N VAL A 21 -2.78 -3.65 9.36
CA VAL A 21 -1.44 -3.12 9.63
C VAL A 21 -1.54 -2.19 10.82
N ASN A 22 -0.68 -2.41 11.83
CA ASN A 22 -0.45 -1.46 12.90
C ASN A 22 0.85 -0.73 12.60
N ILE A 23 0.77 0.60 12.57
CA ILE A 23 1.89 1.49 12.29
C ILE A 23 2.08 2.32 13.55
N SER A 24 3.27 2.25 14.13
CA SER A 24 3.57 2.93 15.38
C SER A 24 4.57 4.04 15.16
N ARG A 25 4.50 5.07 16.01
CA ARG A 25 5.45 6.18 16.09
C ARG A 25 5.59 6.94 14.77
N ILE A 26 4.48 7.19 14.10
CA ILE A 26 4.42 8.11 12.96
C ILE A 26 4.68 9.51 13.50
N SER A 27 5.67 10.20 12.95
CA SER A 27 6.06 11.54 13.37
C SER A 27 6.24 12.47 12.18
N ASP A 28 6.21 13.77 12.44
CA ASP A 28 6.48 14.80 11.46
C ASP A 28 7.26 15.94 12.13
N GLU A 29 8.05 16.69 11.36
CA GLU A 29 8.86 17.81 11.86
C GLU A 29 8.01 18.91 12.51
N GLU A 30 6.75 19.05 12.09
CA GLU A 30 5.81 20.02 12.65
C GLU A 30 5.04 19.49 13.88
N TRP A 31 5.25 18.24 14.27
CA TRP A 31 4.51 17.58 15.35
C TRP A 31 5.35 17.45 16.61
N ASP A 32 4.81 17.93 17.73
CA ASP A 32 5.34 17.74 19.08
C ASP A 32 4.79 16.47 19.77
N TYR A 33 4.32 15.54 18.95
CA TYR A 33 3.74 14.24 19.32
C TYR A 33 4.09 13.19 18.26
N TYR A 34 3.76 11.94 18.57
CA TYR A 34 3.72 10.86 17.58
C TYR A 34 2.34 10.21 17.54
N VAL A 35 2.07 9.51 16.46
CA VAL A 35 0.80 8.85 16.20
C VAL A 35 1.03 7.36 16.00
N ASP A 36 0.20 6.56 16.65
CA ASP A 36 0.02 5.15 16.34
C ASP A 36 -1.30 5.01 15.57
N ALA A 37 -1.31 4.23 14.50
CA ALA A 37 -2.48 4.03 13.65
C ALA A 37 -2.68 2.56 13.31
N SER A 38 -3.95 2.15 13.27
CA SER A 38 -4.36 0.86 12.70
C SER A 38 -5.06 1.09 11.38
N VAL A 39 -4.68 0.30 10.39
CA VAL A 39 -5.21 0.35 9.03
C VAL A 39 -5.74 -1.03 8.66
N THR A 40 -6.97 -1.12 8.15
CA THR A 40 -7.59 -2.39 7.73
C THR A 40 -7.97 -2.35 6.27
N PHE A 41 -7.81 -3.47 5.57
CA PHE A 41 -8.23 -3.59 4.18
C PHE A 41 -9.72 -3.91 4.10
N ASP A 42 -10.49 -3.02 3.49
CA ASP A 42 -11.87 -3.28 3.14
C ASP A 42 -11.94 -4.02 1.79
N VAL A 43 -12.44 -5.25 1.85
CA VAL A 43 -12.60 -6.15 0.69
C VAL A 43 -13.70 -5.64 -0.26
N ALA A 44 -14.69 -4.91 0.24
CA ALA A 44 -15.77 -4.40 -0.62
C ALA A 44 -15.29 -3.26 -1.52
N SER A 45 -14.59 -2.28 -0.94
CA SER A 45 -14.02 -1.15 -1.69
C SER A 45 -12.64 -1.41 -2.27
N MET A 46 -12.00 -2.53 -1.89
CA MET A 46 -10.64 -2.91 -2.28
C MET A 46 -9.60 -1.86 -1.86
N ARG A 47 -9.79 -1.25 -0.68
CA ARG A 47 -8.99 -0.12 -0.18
C ARG A 47 -8.67 -0.28 1.30
N TYR A 48 -7.58 0.34 1.71
CA TYR A 48 -7.26 0.51 3.11
C TYR A 48 -8.06 1.65 3.73
N GLU A 49 -8.47 1.43 4.98
CA GLU A 49 -9.14 2.39 5.84
C GLU A 49 -8.38 2.52 7.15
N ILE A 50 -8.14 3.76 7.57
CA ILE A 50 -7.59 4.04 8.90
C ILE A 50 -8.74 3.88 9.90
N THR A 51 -8.66 2.84 10.74
CA THR A 51 -9.72 2.48 11.70
C THR A 51 -9.43 2.95 13.12
N THR A 52 -8.17 3.20 13.45
CA THR A 52 -7.78 3.73 14.76
C THR A 52 -6.63 4.69 14.61
N VAL A 53 -6.70 5.79 15.34
CA VAL A 53 -5.63 6.78 15.48
C VAL A 53 -5.47 7.07 16.97
N ALA A 54 -4.28 6.82 17.49
CA ALA A 54 -3.89 7.10 18.86
C ALA A 54 -2.75 8.12 18.85
N LEU A 55 -2.94 9.24 19.54
CA LEU A 55 -1.95 10.31 19.61
C LEU A 55 -1.25 10.27 20.96
N HIS A 56 0.08 10.36 20.92
CA HIS A 56 0.94 10.23 22.08
C HIS A 56 1.90 11.40 22.16
N SER A 57 1.99 12.04 23.31
CA SER A 57 2.98 13.09 23.53
C SER A 57 4.37 12.53 23.77
N TYR A 58 5.39 13.31 23.38
CA TYR A 58 6.76 13.03 23.79
C TYR A 58 6.97 13.33 25.26
N ARG A 59 8.00 12.73 25.85
CA ARG A 59 8.46 13.07 27.20
C ARG A 59 9.64 14.03 27.12
N VAL A 60 9.53 15.15 27.81
CA VAL A 60 10.62 16.11 28.02
C VAL A 60 10.93 16.12 29.52
N ASP A 61 12.19 15.90 29.90
CA ASP A 61 12.64 15.77 31.30
C ASP A 61 11.81 14.78 32.13
N GLY A 62 11.40 13.67 31.50
CA GLY A 62 10.59 12.62 32.12
C GLY A 62 9.10 12.95 32.27
N ARG A 63 8.64 14.15 31.87
CA ARG A 63 7.23 14.56 31.91
C ARG A 63 6.61 14.52 30.52
N PRO A 64 5.40 13.97 30.34
CA PRO A 64 4.71 14.02 29.05
C PRO A 64 4.36 15.48 28.71
N THR A 65 4.65 15.91 27.49
CA THR A 65 4.11 17.18 27.00
C THR A 65 2.58 17.08 26.91
N PRO A 66 1.81 18.11 27.25
CA PRO A 66 0.35 18.06 27.11
C PRO A 66 -0.04 17.96 25.63
N VAL A 67 -0.93 17.02 25.30
CA VAL A 67 -1.63 17.03 24.01
C VAL A 67 -2.63 18.18 24.04
N THR A 68 -2.38 19.21 23.24
CA THR A 68 -3.22 20.40 23.20
C THR A 68 -4.24 20.35 22.06
N ALA A 69 -5.30 21.16 22.13
CA ALA A 69 -6.22 21.35 21.00
C ALA A 69 -5.52 21.91 19.74
N ARG A 70 -4.33 22.52 19.88
CA ARG A 70 -3.49 22.92 18.76
C ARG A 70 -2.83 21.70 18.11
N ALA A 71 -2.29 20.77 18.90
CA ALA A 71 -1.70 19.52 18.42
C ALA A 71 -2.72 18.65 17.66
N LEU A 72 -3.95 18.53 18.18
CA LEU A 72 -5.03 17.82 17.48
C LEU A 72 -5.41 18.46 16.14
N ARG A 73 -5.37 19.80 16.06
CA ARG A 73 -5.67 20.54 14.83
C ARG A 73 -4.53 20.54 13.81
N SER A 74 -3.29 20.41 14.25
CA SER A 74 -2.14 20.27 13.35
C SER A 74 -2.04 18.87 12.75
N MET A 75 -2.72 17.89 13.35
CA MET A 75 -2.86 16.54 12.79
C MET A 75 -3.88 16.55 11.65
N LEU A 76 -3.46 17.00 10.46
CA LEU A 76 -4.29 16.85 9.27
C LEU A 76 -4.35 15.38 8.87
N LEU A 77 -5.55 14.81 8.77
CA LEU A 77 -5.75 13.40 8.42
C LEU A 77 -5.10 13.05 7.07
N SER A 78 -5.10 13.96 6.11
CA SER A 78 -4.42 13.80 4.82
C SER A 78 -2.90 13.70 4.95
N LYS A 79 -2.30 14.40 5.92
CA LYS A 79 -0.86 14.33 6.21
C LYS A 79 -0.50 13.01 6.87
N LEU A 80 -1.35 12.56 7.81
CA LEU A 80 -1.22 11.23 8.42
C LEU A 80 -1.35 10.12 7.38
N GLU A 81 -2.34 10.21 6.48
CA GLU A 81 -2.54 9.27 5.37
C GLU A 81 -1.31 9.19 4.47
N ALA A 82 -0.76 10.35 4.07
CA ALA A 82 0.46 10.42 3.28
C ALA A 82 1.63 9.75 3.99
N LYS A 83 1.82 10.00 5.29
CA LYS A 83 2.89 9.37 6.10
C LYS A 83 2.73 7.85 6.19
N ILE A 84 1.52 7.37 6.51
CA ILE A 84 1.17 5.95 6.60
C ILE A 84 1.49 5.20 5.31
N PHE A 85 1.11 5.76 4.17
CA PHE A 85 1.19 5.05 2.89
C PHE A 85 2.48 5.31 2.11
N THR A 86 3.29 6.31 2.47
CA THR A 86 4.62 6.51 1.85
C THR A 86 5.75 5.89 2.67
N GLU A 87 5.64 5.87 4.00
CA GLU A 87 6.70 5.39 4.90
C GLU A 87 6.35 3.99 5.45
N GLY A 88 6.92 2.94 4.84
CA GLY A 88 6.99 1.62 5.48
C GLY A 88 5.74 0.74 5.39
N PHE A 89 4.81 1.02 4.46
CA PHE A 89 3.64 0.16 4.29
C PHE A 89 4.04 -1.25 3.80
N PRO A 90 3.67 -2.33 4.54
CA PRO A 90 4.07 -3.69 4.18
C PRO A 90 3.24 -4.21 3.01
N ILE A 91 3.91 -4.40 1.87
CA ILE A 91 3.34 -5.01 0.66
C ILE A 91 4.28 -6.15 0.24
N ILE A 92 3.72 -7.28 -0.20
CA ILE A 92 4.46 -8.41 -0.76
C ILE A 92 4.08 -8.58 -2.24
N VAL A 93 5.07 -8.82 -3.10
CA VAL A 93 4.85 -9.05 -4.54
C VAL A 93 5.47 -10.40 -4.89
N GLY A 94 4.63 -11.38 -5.20
CA GLY A 94 5.08 -12.67 -5.73
C GLY A 94 4.26 -13.86 -5.22
N PRO A 95 4.09 -14.92 -6.04
CA PRO A 95 3.48 -16.16 -5.58
C PRO A 95 4.46 -16.95 -4.69
N ASN A 96 4.00 -17.41 -3.52
CA ASN A 96 4.67 -18.43 -2.69
C ASN A 96 6.08 -18.06 -2.14
N GLN A 97 6.40 -16.79 -1.92
CA GLN A 97 7.64 -16.44 -1.21
C GLN A 97 7.36 -16.42 0.30
N GLU A 98 8.10 -17.24 1.06
CA GLU A 98 8.18 -17.07 2.52
C GLU A 98 8.52 -15.60 2.83
N PRO A 99 7.99 -15.03 3.93
CA PRO A 99 8.23 -13.65 4.33
C PRO A 99 9.70 -13.41 4.75
N GLY A 100 10.62 -13.47 3.78
CA GLY A 100 12.03 -13.17 3.89
C GLY A 100 12.32 -11.74 3.43
N PHE A 101 13.17 -11.04 4.17
CA PHE A 101 13.46 -9.59 4.18
C PHE A 101 13.82 -8.87 2.85
N GLY A 102 13.57 -9.45 1.67
CA GLY A 102 14.00 -8.93 0.35
C GLY A 102 12.93 -8.33 -0.58
N GLN A 103 11.62 -8.54 -0.34
CA GLN A 103 10.54 -8.10 -1.24
C GLN A 103 9.52 -7.15 -0.61
N PHE A 104 9.88 -6.49 0.50
CA PHE A 104 8.95 -5.69 1.28
C PHE A 104 8.77 -4.26 0.76
N GLY A 105 7.51 -3.89 0.54
CA GLY A 105 7.06 -2.50 0.39
C GLY A 105 7.32 -1.88 -0.99
N TRP A 106 7.12 -0.58 -1.08
CA TRP A 106 7.14 0.18 -2.35
C TRP A 106 8.42 0.01 -3.17
N LYS A 107 9.57 -0.16 -2.50
CA LYS A 107 10.87 -0.39 -3.16
C LYS A 107 10.90 -1.70 -3.96
N GLY A 108 10.17 -2.73 -3.51
CA GLY A 108 10.04 -3.99 -4.24
C GLY A 108 9.29 -3.79 -5.56
N LEU A 109 8.16 -3.09 -5.49
CA LEU A 109 7.36 -2.71 -6.67
C LEU A 109 8.15 -1.84 -7.65
N ASP A 110 8.90 -0.85 -7.15
CA ASP A 110 9.73 0.01 -7.99
C ASP A 110 10.81 -0.79 -8.72
N ARG A 111 11.49 -1.73 -8.04
CA ARG A 111 12.52 -2.59 -8.65
C ARG A 111 11.96 -3.47 -9.78
N VAL A 112 10.79 -4.07 -9.59
CA VAL A 112 10.14 -4.86 -10.65
C VAL A 112 9.82 -3.99 -11.87
N GLY A 113 9.40 -2.74 -11.65
CA GLY A 113 9.19 -1.78 -12.73
C GLY A 113 10.48 -1.43 -13.48
N ASP A 114 11.57 -1.22 -12.76
CA ASP A 114 12.90 -0.94 -13.32
C ASP A 114 13.41 -2.12 -14.16
N ASP A 115 13.34 -3.35 -13.65
CA ASP A 115 13.84 -4.57 -14.32
C ASP A 115 13.10 -4.87 -15.63
N LEU A 116 11.83 -4.47 -15.72
CA LEU A 116 10.97 -4.71 -16.88
C LEU A 116 10.83 -3.49 -17.81
N ARG A 117 11.50 -2.37 -17.47
CA ARG A 117 11.47 -1.14 -18.25
C ARG A 117 12.01 -1.37 -19.66
N GLY A 118 11.30 -0.85 -20.67
CA GLY A 118 11.71 -0.92 -22.08
C GLY A 118 11.31 -2.20 -22.83
N ASN A 119 10.81 -3.24 -22.14
CA ASN A 119 10.44 -4.51 -22.77
C ASN A 119 9.10 -4.50 -23.55
N GLY A 120 8.37 -3.38 -23.54
CA GLY A 120 7.01 -3.30 -24.08
C GLY A 120 5.98 -4.06 -23.22
N PRO A 121 4.71 -4.18 -23.65
CA PRO A 121 3.64 -4.81 -22.86
C PRO A 121 3.70 -6.36 -22.92
N THR A 122 4.82 -6.93 -22.48
CA THR A 122 4.97 -8.39 -22.30
C THR A 122 4.01 -8.89 -21.22
N PRO A 123 3.70 -10.21 -21.18
CA PRO A 123 2.88 -10.78 -20.12
C PRO A 123 3.39 -10.43 -18.71
N GLN A 124 4.71 -10.54 -18.49
CA GLN A 124 5.37 -10.19 -17.21
C GLN A 124 5.24 -8.69 -16.88
N ALA A 125 5.43 -7.81 -17.87
CA ALA A 125 5.30 -6.37 -17.67
C ALA A 125 3.87 -5.95 -17.33
N LEU A 126 2.86 -6.59 -17.94
CA LEU A 126 1.45 -6.34 -17.62
C LEU A 126 1.04 -6.90 -16.26
N GLU A 127 1.60 -8.03 -15.85
CA GLU A 127 1.42 -8.59 -14.51
C GLU A 127 1.99 -7.65 -13.43
N ALA A 128 3.22 -7.16 -13.64
CA ALA A 128 3.83 -6.16 -12.77
C ALA A 128 3.06 -4.83 -12.76
N ALA A 129 2.59 -4.36 -13.92
CA ALA A 129 1.73 -3.18 -14.00
C ALA A 129 0.41 -3.37 -13.25
N ALA A 130 -0.17 -4.58 -13.26
CA ALA A 130 -1.36 -4.90 -12.48
C ALA A 130 -1.06 -4.88 -10.96
N ALA A 131 0.09 -5.40 -10.53
CA ALA A 131 0.51 -5.33 -9.13
C ALA A 131 0.65 -3.89 -8.64
N ILE A 132 1.36 -3.04 -9.41
CA ILE A 132 1.50 -1.60 -9.11
C ILE A 132 0.11 -0.93 -9.09
N TYR A 133 -0.75 -1.27 -10.06
CA TYR A 133 -2.11 -0.74 -10.12
C TYR A 133 -2.88 -1.04 -8.84
N CYS A 134 -2.93 -2.32 -8.43
CA CYS A 134 -3.65 -2.78 -7.26
C CYS A 134 -3.10 -2.15 -5.97
N ALA A 135 -1.77 -2.07 -5.83
CA ALA A 135 -1.13 -1.50 -4.65
C ALA A 135 -1.50 -0.02 -4.46
N TYR A 136 -1.40 0.78 -5.53
CA TYR A 136 -1.72 2.21 -5.47
C TYR A 136 -3.23 2.47 -5.43
N PHE A 137 -4.05 1.59 -6.01
CA PHE A 137 -5.50 1.69 -5.88
C PHE A 137 -5.93 1.47 -4.42
N ALA A 138 -5.33 0.48 -3.76
CA ALA A 138 -5.63 0.13 -2.37
C ALA A 138 -5.41 1.30 -1.40
N ILE A 139 -4.38 2.11 -1.63
CA ILE A 139 -4.05 3.27 -0.79
C ILE A 139 -4.64 4.59 -1.31
N ARG A 140 -5.65 4.53 -2.19
CA ARG A 140 -6.30 5.71 -2.80
C ARG A 140 -5.34 6.64 -3.58
N GLY A 141 -4.20 6.14 -4.03
CA GLY A 141 -3.23 6.86 -4.83
C GLY A 141 -3.63 6.99 -6.31
N ASN A 142 -2.68 7.39 -7.16
CA ASN A 142 -2.85 7.46 -8.61
C ASN A 142 -2.11 6.30 -9.29
N PRO A 143 -2.79 5.17 -9.59
CA PRO A 143 -2.11 3.95 -10.00
C PRO A 143 -1.51 4.05 -11.41
N THR A 144 -2.23 4.67 -12.34
CA THR A 144 -1.75 4.87 -13.71
C THR A 144 -0.53 5.77 -13.76
N GLN A 145 -0.52 6.83 -12.96
CA GLN A 145 0.65 7.71 -12.84
C GLN A 145 1.86 6.93 -12.31
N LYS A 146 1.67 6.09 -11.29
CA LYS A 146 2.77 5.29 -10.77
C LYS A 146 3.30 4.28 -11.79
N ILE A 147 2.44 3.63 -12.58
CA ILE A 147 2.89 2.77 -13.68
C ILE A 147 3.72 3.58 -14.69
N SER A 148 3.29 4.81 -15.00
CA SER A 148 4.04 5.74 -15.86
C SER A 148 5.46 5.96 -15.34
N GLU A 149 5.59 6.25 -14.05
CA GLU A 149 6.87 6.51 -13.38
C GLU A 149 7.74 5.25 -13.32
N ALA A 150 7.19 4.13 -12.85
CA ALA A 150 7.90 2.87 -12.67
C ALA A 150 8.47 2.34 -13.99
N PHE A 151 7.70 2.40 -15.08
CA PHE A 151 8.14 1.91 -16.39
C PHE A 151 8.73 3.01 -17.30
N GLY A 152 8.86 4.26 -16.84
CA GLY A 152 9.36 5.36 -17.66
C GLY A 152 8.52 5.60 -18.93
N LEU A 153 7.20 5.40 -18.85
CA LEU A 153 6.28 5.48 -19.98
C LEU A 153 5.58 6.85 -20.01
N PRO A 154 5.14 7.33 -21.18
CA PRO A 154 4.13 8.38 -21.25
C PRO A 154 2.82 7.93 -20.58
N HIS A 155 2.12 8.84 -19.91
CA HIS A 155 0.89 8.51 -19.17
C HIS A 155 -0.19 7.83 -20.04
N ARG A 156 -0.33 8.24 -21.31
CA ARG A 156 -1.25 7.59 -22.27
C ARG A 156 -0.88 6.12 -22.53
N THR A 157 0.41 5.81 -22.58
CA THR A 157 0.91 4.44 -22.74
C THR A 157 0.65 3.63 -21.48
N ALA A 158 0.84 4.21 -20.30
CA ALA A 158 0.48 3.55 -19.03
C ALA A 158 -1.04 3.25 -18.96
N SER A 159 -1.91 4.18 -19.36
CA SER A 159 -3.36 3.93 -19.47
C SER A 159 -3.68 2.79 -20.44
N HIS A 160 -2.98 2.73 -21.57
CA HIS A 160 -3.13 1.63 -22.53
C HIS A 160 -2.69 0.28 -21.92
N TRP A 161 -1.61 0.25 -21.14
CA TRP A 161 -1.17 -0.95 -20.42
C TRP A 161 -2.20 -1.40 -19.38
N VAL A 162 -2.83 -0.47 -18.65
CA VAL A 162 -3.93 -0.81 -17.73
C VAL A 162 -5.09 -1.47 -18.49
N LYS A 163 -5.46 -0.93 -19.67
CA LYS A 163 -6.50 -1.53 -20.51
C LYS A 163 -6.12 -2.95 -20.94
N LEU A 164 -4.89 -3.15 -21.45
CA LEU A 164 -4.38 -4.46 -21.84
C LEU A 164 -4.35 -5.45 -20.68
N ALA A 165 -3.97 -5.00 -19.47
CA ALA A 165 -3.96 -5.83 -18.27
C ALA A 165 -5.38 -6.30 -17.89
N ARG A 166 -6.40 -5.45 -18.05
CA ARG A 166 -7.82 -5.83 -17.88
C ARG A 166 -8.28 -6.81 -18.95
N GLU A 167 -7.96 -6.56 -20.21
CA GLU A 167 -8.31 -7.45 -21.33
C GLU A 167 -7.69 -8.85 -21.17
N ARG A 168 -6.49 -8.93 -20.60
CA ARG A 168 -5.77 -10.19 -20.32
C ARG A 168 -6.09 -10.80 -18.96
N GLY A 169 -6.99 -10.20 -18.17
CA GLY A 169 -7.48 -10.76 -16.91
C GLY A 169 -6.55 -10.60 -15.71
N HIS A 170 -5.53 -9.74 -15.78
CA HIS A 170 -4.69 -9.39 -14.63
C HIS A 170 -5.38 -8.40 -13.68
N LEU A 171 -6.35 -7.65 -14.21
CA LEU A 171 -7.17 -6.68 -13.48
C LEU A 171 -8.66 -6.95 -13.77
N SER A 172 -9.51 -6.48 -12.86
CA SER A 172 -10.98 -6.49 -13.04
C SER A 172 -11.40 -5.87 -14.38
N LYS A 173 -12.50 -6.33 -14.98
CA LYS A 173 -13.09 -5.61 -16.13
C LYS A 173 -13.84 -4.35 -15.71
N ASP A 174 -14.33 -4.31 -14.47
CA ASP A 174 -14.95 -3.15 -13.85
C ASP A 174 -13.87 -2.13 -13.41
N PRO A 175 -13.85 -0.90 -13.95
CA PRO A 175 -12.86 0.12 -13.60
C PRO A 175 -12.95 0.60 -12.14
N THR A 176 -14.09 0.40 -11.48
CA THR A 176 -14.28 0.74 -10.06
C THR A 176 -13.64 -0.27 -9.12
N LYS A 177 -13.17 -1.41 -9.65
CA LYS A 177 -12.48 -2.47 -8.90
C LYS A 177 -11.08 -2.70 -9.45
N SER A 178 -10.19 -3.14 -8.57
CA SER A 178 -8.83 -3.54 -8.94
C SER A 178 -8.78 -5.01 -9.40
N ILE A 179 -9.51 -5.91 -8.73
CA ILE A 179 -9.69 -7.33 -9.09
C ILE A 179 -11.15 -7.75 -8.84
N ASP A 180 -11.66 -8.73 -9.60
CA ASP A 180 -13.06 -9.19 -9.48
C ASP A 180 -13.31 -10.03 -8.22
N THR A 181 -12.32 -10.81 -7.77
CA THR A 181 -12.43 -11.66 -6.59
C THR A 181 -11.07 -11.77 -5.91
N PRO A 182 -10.84 -11.03 -4.81
CA PRO A 182 -9.64 -11.21 -4.00
C PRO A 182 -9.64 -12.60 -3.36
N LYS A 183 -8.44 -13.16 -3.17
CA LYS A 183 -8.26 -14.43 -2.47
C LYS A 183 -7.78 -14.16 -1.05
N ARG A 184 -8.40 -14.75 -0.03
CA ARG A 184 -8.00 -14.60 1.37
C ARG A 184 -7.35 -15.88 1.87
N TRP A 185 -6.26 -15.77 2.62
CA TRP A 185 -5.65 -16.89 3.33
C TRP A 185 -5.04 -16.45 4.66
N ILE A 186 -4.86 -17.42 5.54
CA ILE A 186 -4.23 -17.25 6.85
C ILE A 186 -2.82 -17.81 6.74
N VAL A 187 -1.81 -16.98 7.03
CA VAL A 187 -0.43 -17.46 7.14
C VAL A 187 -0.19 -17.81 8.60
N SER A 188 -0.03 -19.11 8.88
CA SER A 188 0.49 -19.58 10.17
C SER A 188 1.97 -19.22 10.23
N GLY A 189 2.35 -18.36 11.18
CA GLY A 189 3.74 -17.99 11.44
C GLY A 189 4.55 -19.11 12.05
#